data_AF-A0A838JID0-F1
#
_entry.id   AF-A0A838JID0-F1
#
_cell.length_a   1.000
_cell.length_b   1.000
_cell.length_c   1.000
_cell.angle_alpha   90.00
_cell.angle_beta   90.00
_cell.angle_gamma   90.00
#
_symmetry.space_group_name_H-M   'P 1'
#
loop_
_entity.id
_entity.type
_entity.pdbx_description
1 polymer ?
#
loop_
_entity_poly.entity_id
_entity_poly.type
_entity_poly.pdbx_seq_one_letter_code
_entity_poly.pdbx_strand_id
1 'polypeptide(L)'
;MSTHRLISRRRRVFRLPAFSVLGGLLLALQLWLPASAFAIARQNAPSQNIARAGVSVVRLLVYYSLSKTSDANSTSSSAECTGLGVLLSSQFKQDTQKYENWILTDGNLVNSEEQATCLDASPSPRATLSRIDIYTSNSYSSRPLSLATV
;
A
#
# COMPACT_ATOMS: atom_id res chain seq x y z
N MET A 1 74.83 -13.92 -63.54
CA MET A 1 74.33 -12.92 -62.57
C MET A 1 72.85 -13.19 -62.32
N SER A 2 72.42 -12.89 -61.10
CA SER A 2 71.34 -13.55 -60.34
C SER A 2 69.92 -13.38 -60.89
N THR A 3 69.14 -14.46 -60.83
CA THR A 3 67.69 -14.51 -61.06
C THR A 3 66.93 -14.24 -59.76
N HIS A 4 66.06 -13.24 -59.72
CA HIS A 4 65.08 -13.09 -58.64
C HIS A 4 63.66 -13.12 -59.20
N ARG A 5 62.93 -14.19 -58.90
CA ARG A 5 61.48 -14.29 -59.05
C ARG A 5 60.82 -13.65 -57.83
N LEU A 6 59.91 -12.69 -58.05
CA LEU A 6 59.00 -12.22 -57.01
C LEU A 6 57.66 -12.97 -57.14
N ILE A 7 57.42 -13.87 -56.20
CA ILE A 7 56.12 -14.53 -55.98
C ILE A 7 55.34 -13.67 -55.00
N SER A 8 54.31 -12.97 -55.47
CA SER A 8 53.32 -12.33 -54.59
C SER A 8 52.10 -13.23 -54.46
N ARG A 9 51.93 -13.73 -53.24
CA ARG A 9 50.95 -14.72 -52.79
C ARG A 9 49.57 -14.08 -52.70
N ARG A 10 48.66 -14.44 -53.61
CA ARG A 10 47.23 -14.08 -53.58
C ARG A 10 46.58 -14.67 -52.31
N ARG A 11 46.38 -13.85 -51.27
CA ARG A 11 45.59 -14.26 -50.09
C ARG A 11 44.10 -14.27 -50.48
N ARG A 12 43.58 -15.47 -50.75
CA ARG A 12 42.13 -15.77 -50.67
C ARG A 12 41.80 -16.05 -49.22
N VAL A 13 41.08 -15.14 -48.58
CA VAL A 13 40.54 -15.25 -47.21
C VAL A 13 39.29 -14.37 -47.25
N PHE A 14 38.07 -14.75 -46.90
CA PHE A 14 37.52 -15.95 -46.26
C PHE A 14 36.05 -16.03 -46.72
N ARG A 15 35.53 -17.24 -46.92
CA ARG A 15 34.11 -17.46 -47.22
C ARG A 15 33.28 -17.07 -45.97
N LEU A 16 32.49 -16.00 -46.06
CA LEU A 16 31.43 -15.68 -45.09
C LEU A 16 30.02 -15.69 -45.71
N PRO A 17 29.63 -16.66 -46.58
CA PRO A 17 28.24 -16.69 -47.06
C PRO A 17 27.26 -17.12 -45.95
N ALA A 18 27.71 -17.87 -44.94
CA ALA A 18 26.83 -18.43 -43.91
C ALA A 18 26.26 -17.37 -42.95
N PHE A 19 27.08 -16.40 -42.52
CA PHE A 19 26.61 -15.34 -41.61
C PHE A 19 25.66 -14.35 -42.29
N SER A 20 25.86 -14.09 -43.58
CA SER A 20 24.99 -13.19 -44.35
C SER A 20 23.60 -13.80 -44.58
N VAL A 21 23.53 -15.11 -44.83
CA VAL A 21 22.25 -15.81 -45.03
C VAL A 21 21.47 -15.90 -43.71
N LEU A 22 22.16 -16.17 -42.59
CA LEU A 22 21.53 -16.23 -41.28
C LEU A 22 21.00 -14.85 -40.83
N GLY A 23 21.76 -13.78 -41.09
CA GLY A 23 21.32 -12.41 -40.82
C GLY A 23 20.10 -12.00 -41.65
N GLY A 24 20.08 -12.34 -42.94
CA GLY A 24 18.93 -12.09 -43.82
C GLY A 24 17.68 -12.85 -43.38
N LEU A 25 17.84 -14.12 -42.97
CA LEU A 25 16.73 -14.95 -42.49
C LEU A 25 16.12 -14.41 -41.19
N LEU A 26 16.95 -13.95 -40.24
CA LEU A 26 16.47 -13.35 -38.99
C LEU A 26 15.69 -12.05 -39.22
N LEU A 27 16.14 -11.21 -40.16
CA LEU A 27 15.42 -9.99 -40.54
C LEU A 27 14.10 -10.31 -41.24
N ALA A 28 14.08 -11.27 -42.17
CA ALA A 28 12.84 -11.70 -42.83
C ALA A 28 11.81 -12.26 -41.83
N LEU A 29 12.27 -12.97 -40.80
CA LEU A 29 11.42 -13.49 -39.73
C LEU A 29 10.78 -12.34 -38.91
N GLN A 30 11.50 -11.26 -38.62
CA GLN A 30 10.94 -10.10 -37.92
C GLN A 30 9.83 -9.39 -38.72
N LEU A 31 9.85 -9.42 -40.05
CA LEU A 31 8.77 -8.85 -40.87
C LEU A 31 7.50 -9.72 -40.92
N TRP A 32 7.61 -11.01 -40.62
CA TRP A 32 6.48 -11.94 -40.65
C TRP A 32 5.80 -12.11 -39.28
N LEU A 33 6.48 -11.77 -38.18
CA LEU A 33 5.84 -11.69 -36.88
C LEU A 33 5.16 -10.31 -36.74
N PRO A 34 3.85 -10.25 -36.46
CA PRO A 34 3.22 -8.98 -36.13
C PRO A 34 3.89 -8.45 -34.86
N ALA A 35 4.58 -7.33 -34.97
CA ALA A 35 5.21 -6.63 -33.85
C ALA A 35 4.11 -6.06 -32.93
N SER A 36 3.53 -6.89 -32.08
CA SER A 36 2.64 -6.47 -31.00
C SER A 36 3.45 -6.22 -29.72
N ALA A 37 4.43 -5.32 -29.80
CA ALA A 37 5.06 -4.75 -28.63
C ALA A 37 4.65 -3.28 -28.48
N PHE A 38 3.34 -3.03 -28.37
CA PHE A 38 2.85 -1.82 -27.74
C PHE A 38 3.06 -1.96 -26.23
N ALA A 39 4.26 -1.60 -25.74
CA ALA A 39 4.43 -1.22 -24.35
C ALA A 39 3.78 0.16 -24.15
N ILE A 40 2.45 0.23 -24.27
CA ILE A 40 1.70 1.29 -23.63
C ILE A 40 1.81 0.96 -22.15
N ALA A 41 2.66 1.69 -21.42
CA ALA A 41 2.51 1.82 -20.00
C ALA A 41 1.14 2.47 -19.78
N ARG A 42 0.08 1.67 -19.82
CA ARG A 42 -1.16 2.01 -19.14
C ARG A 42 -0.68 2.15 -17.71
N GLN A 43 -0.56 3.38 -17.25
CA GLN A 43 -0.77 3.69 -15.85
C GLN A 43 -2.18 3.19 -15.55
N ASN A 44 -2.32 1.87 -15.39
CA ASN A 44 -3.40 1.30 -14.66
C ASN A 44 -3.24 1.98 -13.31
N ALA A 45 -4.10 2.97 -13.07
CA ALA A 45 -4.29 3.50 -11.73
C ALA A 45 -4.24 2.29 -10.81
N PRO A 46 -3.31 2.26 -9.83
CA PRO A 46 -3.16 1.09 -8.98
C PRO A 46 -4.54 0.69 -8.53
N SER A 47 -4.86 -0.62 -8.62
CA SER A 47 -6.15 -1.12 -8.19
C SER A 47 -6.45 -0.45 -6.85
N GLN A 48 -7.67 0.04 -6.65
CA GLN A 48 -8.01 0.89 -5.51
C GLN A 48 -7.56 0.26 -4.17
N ASN A 49 -7.42 -1.08 -4.15
CA ASN A 49 -6.84 -1.89 -3.08
C ASN A 49 -5.31 -1.75 -2.89
N ILE A 50 -4.51 -1.71 -3.96
CA ILE A 50 -3.05 -1.50 -3.91
C ILE A 50 -2.73 -0.03 -3.62
N ALA A 51 -3.52 0.92 -4.14
CA ALA A 51 -3.40 2.32 -3.79
C ALA A 51 -3.69 2.57 -2.30
N ARG A 52 -4.61 1.81 -1.68
CA ARG A 52 -4.90 1.83 -0.23
C ARG A 52 -3.76 1.30 0.63
N ALA A 53 -2.90 0.43 0.11
CA ALA A 53 -1.75 -0.08 0.86
C ALA A 53 -0.70 1.02 1.17
N GLY A 54 -0.66 2.10 0.36
CA GLY A 54 0.11 3.31 0.65
C GLY A 54 -0.57 4.28 1.63
N VAL A 55 -1.81 4.00 2.05
CA VAL A 55 -2.68 4.88 2.87
C VAL A 55 -3.17 4.13 4.12
N SER A 56 -2.27 3.35 4.73
CA SER A 56 -2.63 2.41 5.79
C SER A 56 -2.73 3.07 7.17
N VAL A 57 -2.37 4.35 7.36
CA VAL A 57 -2.53 5.03 8.65
C VAL A 57 -3.95 5.59 8.80
N VAL A 58 -4.61 5.23 9.90
CA VAL A 58 -5.94 5.72 10.29
C VAL A 58 -5.85 6.55 11.57
N ARG A 59 -6.73 7.55 11.69
CA ARG A 59 -6.96 8.27 12.95
C ARG A 59 -8.04 7.54 13.74
N LEU A 60 -7.78 7.28 15.00
CA LEU A 60 -8.74 6.67 15.93
C LEU A 60 -9.25 7.76 16.87
N LEU A 61 -10.56 7.92 16.97
CA LEU A 61 -11.21 8.67 18.05
C LEU A 61 -11.76 7.67 19.05
N VAL A 62 -11.33 7.78 20.29
CA VAL A 62 -11.59 6.81 21.34
C VAL A 62 -12.34 7.50 22.46
N TYR A 63 -13.53 6.99 22.74
CA TYR A 63 -14.43 7.57 23.73
C TYR A 63 -14.43 6.71 24.98
N TYR A 64 -14.21 7.34 26.13
CA TYR A 64 -14.26 6.71 27.44
C TYR A 64 -15.42 7.26 28.25
N SER A 65 -16.11 6.36 28.95
CA SER A 65 -17.09 6.70 29.99
C SER A 65 -16.35 6.88 31.30
N LEU A 66 -16.47 8.05 31.92
CA LEU A 66 -15.83 8.36 33.20
C LEU A 66 -16.80 8.09 34.36
N SER A 67 -16.33 7.31 35.32
CA SER A 67 -17.01 7.09 36.60
C SER A 67 -16.33 7.97 37.66
N LYS A 68 -17.09 8.91 38.25
CA LYS A 68 -16.62 9.66 39.42
C LYS A 68 -16.70 8.77 40.66
N THR A 69 -15.62 8.74 41.44
CA THR A 69 -15.49 7.94 42.66
C THR A 69 -16.01 8.63 43.93
N SER A 70 -16.69 9.77 43.85
CA SER A 70 -17.22 10.43 45.05
C SER A 70 -18.48 11.26 44.78
N ASP A 71 -19.34 11.26 45.79
CA ASP A 71 -20.75 11.64 45.83
C ASP A 71 -21.14 12.99 45.20
N ALA A 72 -22.41 13.04 44.80
CA ALA A 72 -23.21 14.18 44.33
C ALA A 72 -23.16 14.46 42.81
N ASN A 73 -24.31 14.12 42.19
CA ASN A 73 -24.79 14.50 40.86
C ASN A 73 -24.21 13.70 39.68
N SER A 74 -24.97 12.70 39.27
CA SER A 74 -24.71 11.73 38.20
C SER A 74 -24.81 12.34 36.80
N THR A 75 -23.96 13.31 36.49
CA THR A 75 -23.70 13.67 35.09
C THR A 75 -22.65 12.70 34.53
N SER A 76 -23.07 11.83 33.60
CA SER A 76 -22.18 10.96 32.84
C SER A 76 -21.16 11.81 32.09
N SER A 77 -19.93 11.87 32.58
CA SER A 77 -18.84 12.58 31.92
C SER A 77 -18.18 11.62 30.95
N SER A 78 -17.91 12.06 29.73
CA SER A 78 -17.12 11.32 28.75
C SER A 78 -15.79 12.02 28.49
N ALA A 79 -14.78 11.24 28.12
CA ALA A 79 -13.52 11.76 27.59
C ALA A 79 -13.33 11.24 26.16
N GLU A 80 -12.73 12.09 25.32
CA GLU A 80 -12.37 11.75 23.95
C GLU A 80 -10.85 11.85 23.81
N CYS A 81 -10.22 10.74 23.44
CA CYS A 81 -8.80 10.69 23.11
C CYS A 81 -8.64 10.44 21.60
N THR A 82 -7.59 11.02 21.02
CA THR A 82 -7.20 10.71 19.64
C THR A 82 -5.96 9.81 19.65
N GLY A 83 -5.97 8.78 18.83
CA GLY A 83 -4.81 7.93 18.56
C GLY A 83 -4.61 7.69 17.06
N LEU A 84 -3.58 6.90 16.75
CA LEU A 84 -3.27 6.47 15.40
C LEU A 84 -3.26 4.95 15.34
N GLY A 85 -3.68 4.41 14.20
CA GLY A 85 -3.61 2.98 13.92
C GLY A 85 -3.16 2.72 12.49
N VAL A 86 -2.83 1.46 12.21
CA VAL A 86 -2.46 0.98 10.88
C VAL A 86 -3.47 -0.07 10.44
N LEU A 87 -4.16 0.15 9.32
CA LEU A 87 -5.13 -0.76 8.74
C LEU A 87 -4.42 -1.92 8.04
N LEU A 88 -4.41 -3.08 8.68
CA LEU A 88 -3.78 -4.30 8.19
C LEU A 88 -4.64 -5.02 7.14
N SER A 89 -5.96 -5.02 7.33
CA SER A 89 -6.91 -5.67 6.43
C SER A 89 -8.29 -5.01 6.51
N SER A 90 -9.02 -5.04 5.41
CA SER A 90 -10.39 -4.55 5.32
C SER A 90 -11.18 -5.45 4.36
N GLN A 91 -12.14 -6.20 4.88
CA GLN A 91 -13.00 -7.07 4.09
C GLN A 91 -14.44 -6.54 4.09
N PHE A 92 -15.05 -6.40 2.91
CA PHE A 92 -16.48 -6.12 2.82
C PHE A 92 -17.29 -7.40 3.07
N LYS A 93 -18.20 -7.35 4.04
CA LYS A 93 -19.11 -8.42 4.42
C LYS A 93 -20.47 -8.16 3.80
N GLN A 94 -20.85 -9.00 2.83
CA GLN A 94 -22.10 -8.82 2.06
C GLN A 94 -23.36 -9.02 2.91
N ASP A 95 -23.30 -9.92 3.89
CA ASP A 95 -24.39 -10.25 4.81
C ASP A 95 -24.81 -9.06 5.69
N THR A 96 -23.84 -8.30 6.18
CA THR A 96 -24.04 -7.14 7.07
C THR A 96 -23.94 -5.81 6.33
N GLN A 97 -23.58 -5.84 5.04
CA GLN A 97 -23.23 -4.67 4.21
C GLN A 97 -22.21 -3.74 4.89
N LYS A 98 -21.30 -4.30 5.68
CA LYS A 98 -20.30 -3.56 6.48
C LYS A 98 -18.89 -3.99 6.12
N TYR A 99 -17.91 -3.17 6.47
CA TYR A 99 -16.50 -3.53 6.41
C TYR A 99 -16.05 -4.10 7.75
N GLU A 100 -15.43 -5.28 7.73
CA GLU A 100 -14.65 -5.82 8.83
C GLU A 100 -13.21 -5.35 8.66
N ASN A 101 -12.71 -4.56 9.62
CA ASN A 101 -11.40 -3.93 9.56
C ASN A 101 -10.49 -4.47 10.66
N TRP A 102 -9.26 -4.81 10.30
CA TRP A 102 -8.20 -5.21 11.22
C TRP A 102 -7.20 -4.07 11.33
N ILE A 103 -7.07 -3.51 12.53
CA ILE A 103 -6.24 -2.34 12.80
C ILE A 103 -5.25 -2.67 13.90
N LEU A 104 -3.97 -2.35 13.65
CA LEU A 104 -2.92 -2.34 14.65
C LEU A 104 -2.84 -0.96 15.29
N THR A 105 -2.97 -0.89 16.61
CA THR A 105 -2.93 0.38 17.39
C THR A 105 -2.20 0.16 18.70
N ASP A 106 -1.91 1.25 19.40
CA ASP A 106 -1.44 1.20 20.80
C ASP A 106 -2.45 0.48 21.70
N GLY A 107 -1.97 -0.49 22.47
CA GLY A 107 -2.77 -1.25 23.43
C GLY A 107 -3.31 -0.38 24.56
N ASN A 108 -2.56 0.64 25.01
CA ASN A 108 -3.00 1.53 26.09
C ASN A 108 -4.22 2.36 25.69
N LEU A 109 -4.40 2.59 24.38
CA LEU A 109 -5.54 3.32 23.83
C LEU A 109 -6.82 2.49 23.88
N VAL A 110 -6.75 1.17 23.69
CA VAL A 110 -7.94 0.30 23.62
C VAL A 110 -8.17 -0.50 24.91
N ASN A 111 -7.12 -0.76 25.65
CA ASN A 111 -7.13 -1.48 26.92
C ASN A 111 -6.57 -0.57 28.01
N SER A 112 -7.30 0.50 28.31
CA SER A 112 -7.02 1.35 29.46
C SER A 112 -7.32 0.58 30.74
N GLU A 113 -6.32 0.34 31.58
CA GLU A 113 -6.47 -0.21 32.94
C GLU A 113 -7.23 0.78 33.85
N GLU A 114 -8.49 1.05 33.53
CA GLU A 114 -9.37 2.05 34.15
C GLU A 114 -8.90 3.51 34.02
N GLN A 115 -7.93 3.84 33.16
CA GLN A 115 -7.47 5.22 32.93
C GLN A 115 -7.35 5.56 31.44
N ALA A 116 -8.07 6.60 31.01
CA ALA A 116 -7.99 7.04 29.62
C ALA A 116 -6.60 7.61 29.31
N THR A 117 -6.02 7.23 28.17
CA THR A 117 -4.62 7.53 27.80
C THR A 117 -4.32 9.03 27.71
N CYS A 118 -5.33 9.86 27.45
CA CYS A 118 -5.18 11.31 27.33
C CYS A 118 -5.55 12.10 28.60
N LEU A 119 -5.83 11.42 29.72
CA LEU A 119 -6.21 12.06 30.98
C LEU A 119 -5.09 11.98 32.02
N ASP A 120 -4.38 13.10 32.17
CA ASP A 120 -3.42 13.34 33.26
C ASP A 120 -4.10 14.09 34.42
N ALA A 121 -5.18 13.52 34.97
CA ALA A 121 -5.85 14.07 36.14
C ALA A 121 -5.42 13.34 37.41
N SER A 122 -5.22 14.08 38.52
CA SER A 122 -4.98 13.51 39.85
C SER A 122 -6.02 14.05 40.84
N PRO A 123 -6.85 13.19 41.48
CA PRO A 123 -6.98 11.75 41.23
C PRO A 123 -7.59 11.46 39.86
N SER A 124 -7.09 10.43 39.16
CA SER A 124 -7.58 10.06 37.83
C SER A 124 -8.98 9.44 37.94
N PRO A 125 -9.99 9.97 37.24
CA PRO A 125 -11.30 9.33 37.21
C PRO A 125 -11.20 7.97 36.53
N ARG A 126 -11.92 6.99 37.05
CA ARG A 126 -12.00 5.66 36.41
C ARG A 126 -12.64 5.81 35.04
N ALA A 127 -11.96 5.33 34.00
CA ALA A 127 -12.37 5.44 32.62
C ALA A 127 -12.54 4.06 32.01
N THR A 128 -13.69 3.82 31.36
CA THR A 128 -13.96 2.58 30.64
C THR A 128 -14.18 2.90 29.18
N LEU A 129 -13.50 2.16 28.28
CA LEU A 129 -13.70 2.32 26.84
C LEU A 129 -15.17 2.08 26.48
N SER A 130 -15.76 3.03 25.76
CA SER A 130 -17.17 2.97 25.33
C SER A 130 -17.32 2.81 23.83
N ARG A 131 -16.47 3.44 23.02
CA ARG A 131 -16.63 3.49 21.56
C ARG A 131 -15.32 3.84 20.89
N ILE A 132 -15.09 3.30 19.70
CA ILE A 132 -13.98 3.68 18.83
C ILE A 132 -14.54 4.05 17.46
N ASP A 133 -14.22 5.26 17.01
CA ASP A 133 -14.48 5.70 15.64
C ASP A 133 -13.18 5.72 14.83
N ILE A 134 -13.24 5.17 13.62
CA ILE A 134 -12.08 4.98 12.75
C ILE A 134 -12.21 5.92 11.54
N TYR A 135 -11.24 6.82 11.40
CA TYR A 135 -11.17 7.77 10.31
C TYR A 135 -9.98 7.45 9.40
N THR A 136 -10.31 7.03 8.18
CA THR A 136 -9.29 6.89 7.12
C THR A 136 -8.91 8.26 6.58
N SER A 137 -7.61 8.47 6.31
CA SER A 137 -7.17 9.72 5.70
C SER A 137 -7.73 9.81 4.28
N ASN A 138 -8.53 10.85 4.02
CA ASN A 138 -9.07 11.14 2.70
C ASN A 138 -8.09 11.93 1.81
N SER A 139 -6.88 12.22 2.29
CA SER A 139 -5.87 12.99 1.55
C SER A 139 -5.50 12.36 0.18
N TYR A 140 -5.81 11.08 -0.02
CA TYR A 140 -5.61 10.37 -1.30
C TYR A 140 -6.90 9.82 -1.91
N SER A 141 -8.06 10.15 -1.37
CA SER A 141 -9.37 9.71 -1.88
C SER A 141 -10.30 10.89 -2.07
N SER A 142 -10.78 11.11 -3.29
CA SER A 142 -11.73 12.17 -3.66
C SER A 142 -13.13 12.06 -3.01
N ARG A 143 -13.32 11.15 -2.05
CA ARG A 143 -14.56 10.99 -1.27
C ARG A 143 -14.23 10.66 0.20
N PRO A 144 -14.79 11.39 1.18
CA PRO A 144 -14.71 10.97 2.58
C PRO A 144 -15.58 9.72 2.79
N LEU A 145 -14.97 8.64 3.26
CA LEU A 145 -15.67 7.42 3.66
C LEU A 145 -15.71 7.39 5.19
N SER A 146 -16.90 7.59 5.76
CA SER A 146 -17.18 7.30 7.16
C SER A 146 -17.19 5.78 7.32
N LEU A 147 -16.16 5.23 7.98
CA LEU A 147 -16.10 3.81 8.30
C LEU A 147 -16.68 3.61 9.71
N ALA A 148 -17.51 2.59 9.85
CA ALA A 148 -18.44 2.35 10.95
C ALA A 148 -17.93 2.66 12.38
N THR A 149 -18.89 3.05 13.22
CA THR A 149 -18.81 3.05 14.68
C THR A 149 -18.74 1.63 15.24
N VAL A 150 -17.75 1.36 16.09
CA VAL A 150 -17.66 0.12 16.89
C VAL A 150 -18.03 0.42 18.33
#